data_AF-A0A7W8N412-F1
#
_entry.id   AF-A0A7W8N412-F1
#
_cell.length_a   1.000
_cell.length_b   1.000
_cell.length_c   1.000
_cell.angle_alpha   90.00
_cell.angle_beta   90.00
_cell.angle_gamma   90.00
#
_symmetry.space_group_name_H-M   'P 1'
#
loop_
_entity.id
_entity.type
_entity.pdbx_description
1 polymer ?
#
loop_
_entity_poly.entity_id
_entity_poly.type
_entity_poly.pdbx_seq_one_letter_code
_entity_poly.pdbx_strand_id
1 'polypeptide(L)'
;MNLLRSALFFVLATASCLPAFAESAKQRGAVLFIDNGCQHCHTIRNVGGEKGPDLSGVGRTLNKIQIRTQIVQGGHEMPSFADILKTAEVDDLVAYLHSCRDKRK
;
A
#
# COMPACT_ATOMS: atom_id res chain seq x y z
N MET A 1 -54.74 13.76 -40.57
CA MET A 1 -53.44 14.44 -40.44
C MET A 1 -53.24 14.72 -38.96
N ASN A 2 -52.74 13.77 -38.17
CA ASN A 2 -51.33 13.43 -38.03
C ASN A 2 -50.50 14.72 -37.79
N LEU A 3 -49.94 14.88 -36.60
CA LEU A 3 -48.48 14.82 -36.37
C LEU A 3 -48.09 15.60 -35.09
N LEU A 4 -47.68 14.84 -34.08
CA LEU A 4 -46.43 14.98 -33.32
C LEU A 4 -46.23 16.03 -32.21
N ARG A 5 -45.67 15.46 -31.10
CA ARG A 5 -44.59 15.95 -30.23
C ARG A 5 -45.01 17.05 -29.23
N SER A 6 -44.76 16.93 -27.93
CA SER A 6 -43.54 16.46 -27.29
C SER A 6 -43.84 15.93 -25.90
N ALA A 7 -43.53 14.66 -25.65
CA ALA A 7 -43.41 14.15 -24.30
C ALA A 7 -42.15 14.77 -23.68
N LEU A 8 -42.36 15.67 -22.71
CA LEU A 8 -41.31 16.28 -21.92
C LEU A 8 -40.77 15.24 -20.94
N PHE A 9 -39.95 14.31 -21.44
CA PHE A 9 -39.17 13.43 -20.58
C PHE A 9 -37.94 14.20 -20.11
N PHE A 10 -38.09 14.84 -18.95
CA PHE A 10 -36.97 15.38 -18.17
C PHE A 10 -36.18 14.19 -17.63
N VAL A 11 -35.20 13.71 -18.41
CA VAL A 11 -34.25 12.70 -17.94
C VAL A 11 -33.38 13.38 -16.90
N LEU A 12 -33.71 13.21 -15.61
CA LEU A 12 -32.74 13.46 -14.53
C LEU A 12 -31.59 12.46 -14.73
N ALA A 13 -30.52 12.93 -15.36
CA ALA A 13 -29.25 12.23 -15.33
C ALA A 13 -28.74 12.25 -13.88
N THR A 14 -29.06 11.22 -13.12
CA THR A 14 -28.42 10.96 -11.83
C THR A 14 -26.98 10.60 -12.12
N ALA A 15 -26.08 11.57 -11.95
CA ALA A 15 -24.65 11.34 -11.95
C ALA A 15 -24.30 10.48 -10.72
N SER A 16 -24.35 9.17 -10.89
CA SER A 16 -23.85 8.21 -9.93
C SER A 16 -22.32 8.34 -9.90
N CYS A 17 -21.82 9.16 -8.98
CA CYS A 17 -20.43 9.13 -8.57
C CYS A 17 -20.17 7.76 -7.93
N LEU A 18 -19.73 6.80 -8.72
CA LEU A 18 -19.22 5.53 -8.18
C LEU A 18 -17.97 5.88 -7.37
N PRO A 19 -17.84 5.43 -6.10
CA PRO A 19 -16.60 5.60 -5.40
C PRO A 19 -15.55 4.84 -6.20
N ALA A 20 -14.61 5.58 -6.80
CA ALA A 20 -13.37 4.99 -7.29
C ALA A 20 -12.82 4.14 -6.14
N PHE A 21 -12.49 2.88 -6.42
CA PHE A 21 -11.93 1.94 -5.45
C PHE A 21 -10.75 2.61 -4.74
N ALA A 22 -11.00 3.19 -3.57
CA ALA A 22 -9.96 3.86 -2.81
C ALA A 22 -9.02 2.76 -2.30
N GLU A 23 -7.83 2.72 -2.87
CA GLU A 23 -6.81 1.75 -2.51
C GLU A 23 -6.50 1.88 -1.01
N SER A 24 -6.43 0.75 -0.30
CA SER A 24 -6.12 0.76 1.13
C SER A 24 -4.65 1.10 1.38
N ALA A 25 -4.33 1.62 2.57
CA ALA A 25 -2.94 1.89 2.98
C ALA A 25 -2.02 0.67 2.82
N LYS A 26 -2.55 -0.54 3.04
CA LYS A 26 -1.78 -1.79 2.87
C LYS A 26 -1.44 -2.07 1.41
N GLN A 27 -2.35 -1.75 0.49
CA GLN A 27 -2.13 -1.96 -0.94
C GLN A 27 -1.12 -0.95 -1.48
N ARG A 28 -1.27 0.34 -1.14
CA ARG A 28 -0.27 1.37 -1.46
C ARG A 28 1.11 1.05 -0.87
N GLY A 29 1.16 0.59 0.39
CA GLY A 29 2.40 0.16 1.04
C GLY A 29 3.06 -1.03 0.35
N ALA A 30 2.28 -1.96 -0.22
CA ALA A 30 2.81 -3.08 -0.98
C ALA A 30 3.49 -2.61 -2.27
N VAL A 31 2.89 -1.63 -2.97
CA VAL A 31 3.48 -0.99 -4.15
C VAL A 31 4.78 -0.26 -3.78
N LEU A 32 4.74 0.58 -2.73
CA LEU A 32 5.91 1.30 -2.24
C LEU A 32 7.07 0.37 -1.85
N PHE A 33 6.78 -0.81 -1.29
CA PHE A 33 7.80 -1.80 -0.91
C PHE A 33 8.60 -2.32 -2.12
N ILE A 34 7.95 -2.41 -3.28
CA ILE A 34 8.58 -2.81 -4.54
C ILE A 34 9.30 -1.61 -5.16
N ASP A 35 8.57 -0.50 -5.33
CA ASP A 35 9.05 0.67 -6.06
C ASP A 35 10.25 1.35 -5.39
N ASN A 36 10.36 1.26 -4.06
CA ASN A 36 11.49 1.78 -3.29
C ASN A 36 12.57 0.72 -3.01
N GLY A 37 12.53 -0.41 -3.71
CA GLY A 37 13.60 -1.40 -3.72
C GLY A 37 13.73 -2.23 -2.44
N CYS A 38 12.78 -2.15 -1.49
CA CYS A 38 12.84 -2.93 -0.25
C CYS A 38 12.88 -4.44 -0.55
N GLN A 39 12.15 -4.87 -1.58
CA GLN A 39 12.10 -6.26 -2.05
C GLN A 39 13.46 -6.79 -2.55
N HIS A 40 14.39 -5.93 -2.98
CA HIS A 40 15.71 -6.38 -3.45
C HIS A 40 16.55 -7.01 -2.33
N CYS A 41 16.31 -6.57 -1.08
CA CYS A 41 17.00 -7.11 0.08
C CYS A 41 16.10 -8.05 0.89
N HIS A 42 14.81 -7.74 1.02
CA HIS A 42 13.90 -8.45 1.92
C HIS A 42 12.95 -9.38 1.17
N THR A 43 12.74 -10.56 1.74
CA THR A 43 11.74 -11.52 1.29
C THR A 43 10.41 -11.33 2.01
N ILE A 44 9.31 -11.49 1.28
CA ILE A 44 7.96 -11.72 1.82
C ILE A 44 7.35 -12.90 1.06
N ARG A 45 6.96 -13.95 1.79
CA ARG A 45 6.37 -15.20 1.28
C ARG A 45 7.20 -15.83 0.16
N ASN A 46 8.51 -15.96 0.39
CA ASN A 46 9.48 -16.48 -0.58
C ASN A 46 9.61 -15.64 -1.87
N VAL A 47 9.15 -14.38 -1.86
CA VAL A 47 9.35 -13.45 -2.98
C VAL A 47 10.21 -12.27 -2.54
N GLY A 48 11.33 -12.04 -3.24
CA GLY A 48 12.28 -10.97 -2.99
C GLY A 48 13.70 -11.50 -2.77
N GLY A 49 14.54 -10.67 -2.15
CA GLY A 49 15.93 -11.00 -1.83
C GLY A 49 16.11 -11.60 -0.43
N GLU A 50 17.30 -12.13 -0.18
CA GLU A 50 17.67 -12.74 1.11
C GLU A 50 18.81 -11.99 1.82
N LYS A 51 19.23 -10.82 1.28
CA LYS A 51 20.28 -10.00 1.91
C LYS A 51 19.83 -9.47 3.28
N GLY A 52 18.57 -9.06 3.38
CA GLY A 52 17.92 -8.65 4.62
C GLY A 52 17.03 -9.77 5.20
N PRO A 53 16.56 -9.62 6.45
CA PRO A 53 15.67 -10.59 7.07
C PRO A 53 14.36 -10.77 6.31
N ASP A 54 13.82 -11.99 6.35
CA ASP A 54 12.47 -12.33 5.88
C ASP A 54 11.40 -11.60 6.71
N LEU A 55 10.58 -10.79 6.03
CA LEU A 55 9.55 -9.93 6.62
C LEU A 55 8.14 -10.55 6.58
N SER A 56 7.99 -11.80 6.11
CA SER A 56 6.68 -12.48 5.98
C SER A 56 5.86 -12.49 7.28
N GLY A 57 6.55 -12.53 8.42
CA GLY A 57 5.95 -12.54 9.76
C GLY A 57 6.21 -11.29 10.60
N VAL A 58 6.76 -10.21 10.03
CA VAL A 58 7.24 -9.04 10.80
C VAL A 58 6.14 -8.39 11.63
N GLY A 59 4.89 -8.39 11.16
CA GLY A 59 3.75 -7.85 11.89
C GLY A 59 3.33 -8.67 13.12
N ARG A 60 3.94 -9.84 13.37
CA ARG A 60 3.80 -10.59 14.63
C ARG A 60 4.89 -10.23 15.65
N THR A 61 6.05 -9.78 15.20
CA THR A 61 7.24 -9.55 16.03
C THR A 61 7.45 -8.09 16.37
N LEU A 62 7.14 -7.18 15.45
CA LEU A 62 7.31 -5.73 15.61
C LEU A 62 5.97 -5.00 15.59
N ASN A 63 5.84 -4.01 16.46
CA ASN A 63 4.73 -3.07 16.42
C ASN A 63 4.97 -1.96 15.36
N LYS A 64 3.94 -1.18 15.07
CA LYS A 64 3.98 -0.12 14.04
C LYS A 64 5.08 0.93 14.27
N ILE A 65 5.35 1.30 15.52
CA ILE A 65 6.39 2.29 15.84
C ILE A 65 7.77 1.71 15.58
N GLN A 66 8.02 0.46 15.99
CA GLN A 66 9.29 -0.21 15.72
C GLN A 66 9.55 -0.35 14.22
N ILE A 67 8.53 -0.72 13.43
CA ILE A 67 8.64 -0.80 11.97
C ILE A 67 8.95 0.58 11.38
N ARG A 68 8.22 1.63 11.81
CA ARG A 68 8.49 3.01 11.35
C ARG A 68 9.92 3.42 11.64
N THR A 69 10.37 3.25 12.89
CA THR A 69 11.70 3.63 13.32
C THR A 69 12.76 2.95 12.47
N GLN A 70 12.62 1.64 12.21
CA GLN A 70 13.56 0.89 11.38
C GLN A 70 13.62 1.41 9.93
N ILE A 71 12.47 1.79 9.33
CA ILE A 71 12.43 2.36 7.98
C ILE A 71 13.10 3.73 7.94
N VAL A 72 12.75 4.61 8.88
CA VAL A 72 13.22 6.00 8.89
C VAL A 72 14.69 6.08 9.28
N GLN A 73 15.18 5.22 10.17
CA GLN A 73 16.56 5.28 10.65
C GLN A 73 17.51 4.35 9.90
N GLY A 74 16.99 3.31 9.24
CA GLY A 74 17.81 2.23 8.70
C GLY A 74 18.49 1.42 9.81
N GLY A 75 19.56 0.69 9.45
CA GLY A 75 20.38 -0.07 10.41
C GLY A 75 21.27 -1.11 9.73
N HIS A 76 22.49 -1.30 10.23
CA HIS A 76 23.51 -2.13 9.59
C HIS A 76 23.72 -1.75 8.11
N GLU A 77 23.33 -2.62 7.18
CA GLU A 77 23.38 -2.36 5.73
C GLU A 77 22.06 -1.81 5.17
N MET A 78 20.98 -1.75 5.97
CA MET A 78 19.70 -1.17 5.56
C MET A 78 19.84 0.37 5.56
N PRO A 79 19.67 1.04 4.41
CA PRO A 79 19.76 2.50 4.35
C PRO A 79 18.60 3.15 5.12
N SER A 80 18.83 4.40 5.55
CA SER A 80 17.77 5.28 6.03
C SER A 80 16.89 5.73 4.87
N PHE A 81 15.57 5.82 5.12
CA PHE A 81 14.60 6.35 4.16
C PHE A 81 13.99 7.69 4.58
N ALA A 82 14.49 8.33 5.65
CA ALA A 82 13.95 9.60 6.17
C ALA A 82 13.89 10.71 5.12
N ASP A 83 14.90 10.78 4.25
CA ASP A 83 15.03 11.82 3.22
C ASP A 83 14.48 11.40 1.86
N ILE A 84 14.01 10.15 1.73
CA ILE A 84 13.53 9.57 0.48
C ILE A 84 12.01 9.49 0.48
N LEU A 85 11.42 9.07 1.59
CA LEU A 85 9.98 8.81 1.71
C LEU A 85 9.27 9.91 2.48
N LYS A 86 8.10 10.30 1.99
CA LYS A 86 7.19 11.18 2.73
C LYS A 86 6.59 10.43 3.91
N THR A 87 6.20 11.17 4.95
CA THR A 87 5.55 10.58 6.14
C THR A 87 4.37 9.67 5.78
N ALA A 88 3.49 10.08 4.86
CA ALA A 88 2.36 9.27 4.43
C ALA A 88 2.76 7.94 3.75
N GLU A 89 3.86 7.93 2.99
CA GLU A 89 4.38 6.72 2.33
C GLU A 89 4.97 5.76 3.36
N VAL A 90 5.66 6.29 4.39
CA VAL A 90 6.11 5.51 5.54
C VAL A 90 4.92 4.89 6.28
N ASP A 91 3.83 5.63 6.46
CA ASP A 91 2.62 5.14 7.12
C ASP A 91 1.98 3.98 6.36
N ASP A 92 1.93 4.09 5.03
CA ASP A 92 1.44 3.04 4.14
C ASP A 92 2.33 1.79 4.19
N LEU A 93 3.67 1.95 4.14
CA LEU A 93 4.63 0.86 4.33
C LEU A 93 4.46 0.17 5.69
N VAL A 94 4.32 0.94 6.76
CA VAL A 94 4.08 0.42 8.11
C VAL A 94 2.76 -0.36 8.16
N ALA A 95 1.70 0.15 7.51
CA ALA A 95 0.42 -0.56 7.42
C ALA A 95 0.55 -1.89 6.68
N TYR A 96 1.28 -1.92 5.57
CA TYR A 96 1.57 -3.13 4.80
C TYR A 96 2.38 -4.14 5.61
N LEU A 97 3.54 -3.75 6.12
CA LEU A 97 4.46 -4.64 6.86
C LEU A 97 3.84 -5.16 8.16
N HIS A 98 3.11 -4.32 8.90
CA HIS A 98 2.40 -4.78 10.09
C HIS A 98 1.26 -5.76 9.75
N SER A 99 0.78 -5.77 8.50
CA SER A 99 -0.18 -6.78 8.02
C SER A 99 0.47 -8.10 7.62
N CYS A 100 1.79 -8.13 7.39
CA CYS A 100 2.59 -9.33 7.12
C CYS A 100 2.72 -10.17 8.40
N ARG A 101 1.68 -10.94 8.67
CA ARG A 101 1.55 -11.81 9.84
C ARG A 101 1.51 -13.26 9.42
N ASP A 102 2.20 -13.68 8.36
CA ASP A 102 2.32 -15.11 8.04
C ASP A 102 3.66 -15.48 7.41
N LYS A 103 4.49 -16.17 8.21
CA LYS A 103 5.77 -16.77 7.79
C LYS A 103 5.63 -18.20 7.27
N ARG A 104 4.40 -18.73 7.13
CA ARG A 104 4.23 -20.06 6.50
C ARG A 104 4.70 -19.97 5.05
N LYS A 105 5.53 -20.95 4.69
CA LYS A 105 6.19 -21.08 3.38
C LYS A 105 5.23 -21.59 2.34
#